data_AF-A0A9Q1MUB6-F1
#
_entry.id   AF-A0A9Q1MUB6-F1
#
_cell.length_a   1.000
_cell.length_b   1.000
_cell.length_c   1.000
_cell.angle_alpha   90.00
_cell.angle_beta   90.00
_cell.angle_gamma   90.00
#
_symmetry.space_group_name_H-M   'P 1'
#
loop_
_entity.id
_entity.type
_entity.pdbx_description
1 polymer ?
#
loop_
_entity_poly.entity_id
_entity_poly.type
_entity_poly.pdbx_seq_one_letter_code
_entity_poly.pdbx_strand_id
1 'polypeptide(L)'
;MVYSDRLSIVHGYKDFEEELTNKRSLSRVSKVSKYEKDETVGRSRKDVRKKSKQGSEDTTYEVEELMEKVDVLFLGGGMIFTFYKAQGYAVEGQVSSQNNNRSLASEDLEYESILATGEPNFEIVWPNDEWDAIALNYTSGTTSRPKGVIYSHRGAYLNSLASVLLVEMTSMPVYLWTLPMFHCNGWCLTWAVAAQGGTNICLRSVTAEGIFSSIVEHQVTHLASAPTVFNMIINASPSVQRPLPRTVNMITAAVPPPPQVLLKMKELGFNVTHGYGLTETYGPATFCAWKPEWNSLSANEQAKIQARQGVNHLVLEEVDVKDSESMKSVPPDAKTMGEVMIRGNTVMNGYLKDVKATEDAFKGGWFRSGDLAVKHPDGYIVLKDRLKDIIISGGENISTIEVESVIFSHPAVLEAAVVGGPDDHWGETACAFVKLKNGCNASANDIIKHCRDHLPHYMTPRTVIFDD
;
A
#
# COMPACT_ATOMS: atom_id res chain seq x y z
N MET A 1 27.44 -5.20 7.38
CA MET A 1 27.51 -6.24 6.34
C MET A 1 26.38 -6.08 5.31
N VAL A 2 25.11 -6.05 5.73
CA VAL A 2 23.85 -5.97 4.93
C VAL A 2 23.74 -4.90 3.81
N TYR A 3 24.74 -4.04 3.59
CA TYR A 3 24.66 -2.87 2.68
C TYR A 3 25.51 -2.96 1.40
N SER A 4 26.58 -3.76 1.37
CA SER A 4 27.38 -3.97 0.14
C SER A 4 26.61 -4.76 -0.91
N ASP A 5 25.92 -5.81 -0.45
CA ASP A 5 25.48 -6.92 -1.28
C ASP A 5 24.15 -6.60 -2.01
N ARG A 6 23.43 -5.56 -1.57
CA ARG A 6 22.22 -5.07 -2.27
C ARG A 6 22.54 -4.40 -3.60
N LEU A 7 23.67 -3.70 -3.69
CA LEU A 7 24.05 -3.00 -4.93
C LEU A 7 24.48 -3.97 -6.03
N SER A 8 25.14 -5.09 -5.69
CA SER A 8 25.51 -6.10 -6.69
C SER A 8 24.30 -6.78 -7.32
N ILE A 9 23.20 -6.98 -6.58
CA ILE A 9 21.94 -7.52 -7.13
C ILE A 9 21.41 -6.59 -8.23
N VAL A 10 21.30 -5.28 -7.95
CA VAL A 10 20.79 -4.30 -8.93
C VAL A 10 21.72 -4.17 -10.15
N HIS A 11 23.03 -4.35 -9.97
CA HIS A 11 24.00 -4.37 -11.09
C HIS A 11 23.97 -5.69 -11.88
N GLY A 12 23.75 -6.85 -11.25
CA GLY A 12 23.72 -8.15 -11.94
C GLY A 12 22.62 -8.27 -12.99
N TYR A 13 21.47 -7.61 -12.79
CA TYR A 13 20.42 -7.49 -13.81
C TYR A 13 20.87 -6.73 -15.07
N LYS A 14 21.94 -5.94 -14.99
CA LYS A 14 22.52 -5.19 -16.12
C LYS A 14 23.55 -6.04 -16.88
N ASP A 15 24.38 -6.80 -16.16
CA ASP A 15 25.39 -7.68 -16.75
C ASP A 15 24.74 -8.85 -17.53
N PHE A 16 23.54 -9.29 -17.10
CA PHE A 16 22.74 -10.29 -17.81
C PHE A 16 22.26 -9.82 -19.21
N GLU A 17 22.05 -8.51 -19.41
CA GLU A 17 21.73 -7.95 -20.74
C GLU A 17 22.96 -7.97 -21.69
N GLU A 18 24.19 -7.80 -21.19
CA GLU A 18 25.40 -7.95 -22.03
C GLU A 18 25.61 -9.40 -22.49
N GLU A 19 25.34 -10.40 -21.63
CA GLU A 19 25.47 -11.80 -22.03
C GLU A 19 24.41 -12.21 -23.07
N LEU A 20 23.17 -11.74 -22.92
CA LEU A 20 22.10 -11.91 -23.92
C LEU A 20 22.41 -11.19 -25.23
N THR A 21 22.95 -9.98 -25.17
CA THR A 21 23.32 -9.20 -26.37
C THR A 21 24.45 -9.87 -27.15
N ASN A 22 25.46 -10.40 -26.46
CA ASN A 22 26.54 -11.18 -27.08
C ASN A 22 26.08 -12.54 -27.64
N LYS A 23 25.09 -13.19 -27.02
CA LYS A 23 24.45 -14.39 -27.59
C LYS A 23 23.62 -14.07 -28.84
N ARG A 24 22.91 -12.92 -28.86
CA ARG A 24 22.15 -12.45 -30.04
C ARG A 24 23.08 -12.04 -31.20
N SER A 25 24.25 -11.46 -30.95
CA SER A 25 25.17 -10.98 -32.02
C SER A 25 25.76 -12.09 -32.90
N LEU A 26 26.08 -13.25 -32.33
CA LEU A 26 26.61 -14.42 -33.06
C LEU A 26 25.62 -15.04 -34.07
N SER A 27 24.33 -14.68 -34.01
CA SER A 27 23.28 -15.24 -34.88
C SER A 27 23.10 -14.53 -36.23
N ARG A 28 23.73 -13.37 -36.47
CA ARG A 28 23.45 -12.50 -37.63
C ARG A 28 24.67 -12.21 -38.52
N VAL A 29 25.21 -13.26 -39.16
CA VAL A 29 26.15 -13.10 -40.30
C VAL A 29 25.52 -13.61 -41.60
N SER A 30 24.66 -12.79 -42.21
CA SER A 30 24.45 -12.78 -43.67
C SER A 30 23.69 -11.52 -44.13
N LYS A 31 23.83 -11.17 -45.42
CA LYS A 31 23.18 -10.04 -46.12
C LYS A 31 23.55 -8.63 -45.65
N VAL A 32 24.81 -8.25 -45.93
CA VAL A 32 25.16 -6.84 -46.19
C VAL A 32 24.67 -6.46 -47.59
N SER A 33 23.93 -5.36 -47.73
CA SER A 33 23.84 -4.63 -49.01
C SER A 33 23.44 -3.16 -48.85
N LYS A 34 24.43 -2.26 -49.00
CA LYS A 34 24.35 -0.89 -49.55
C LYS A 34 23.13 -0.02 -49.19
N TYR A 35 23.39 1.09 -48.50
CA TYR A 35 23.61 2.38 -49.18
C TYR A 35 24.54 3.26 -48.32
N GLU A 36 25.10 4.31 -48.91
CA GLU A 36 26.23 5.11 -48.40
C GLU A 36 26.07 6.58 -48.88
N LYS A 37 26.77 7.56 -48.27
CA LYS A 37 26.86 9.00 -48.65
C LYS A 37 25.61 9.86 -48.36
N ASP A 38 25.60 11.21 -48.34
CA ASP A 38 26.57 12.35 -48.13
C ASP A 38 25.66 13.62 -47.98
N GLU A 39 25.89 14.73 -47.26
CA GLU A 39 26.83 15.13 -46.19
C GLU A 39 26.33 16.45 -45.48
N THR A 40 27.12 17.05 -44.57
CA THR A 40 27.16 18.48 -44.09
C THR A 40 25.98 19.31 -43.50
N VAL A 41 26.24 19.89 -42.30
CA VAL A 41 26.11 21.32 -41.89
C VAL A 41 24.74 22.07 -41.91
N GLY A 42 24.25 22.45 -40.71
CA GLY A 42 24.28 23.87 -40.30
C GLY A 42 23.00 24.68 -39.98
N ARG A 43 22.97 25.21 -38.75
CA ARG A 43 22.34 26.48 -38.25
C ARG A 43 20.81 26.61 -38.03
N SER A 44 20.55 27.19 -36.85
CA SER A 44 19.51 28.20 -36.49
C SER A 44 18.23 27.74 -35.79
N ARG A 45 17.76 28.59 -34.87
CA ARG A 45 16.54 28.42 -34.06
C ARG A 45 15.39 29.23 -34.67
N LYS A 46 14.24 28.59 -34.95
CA LYS A 46 12.89 29.12 -34.74
C LYS A 46 11.83 28.03 -34.96
N ASP A 47 10.57 28.37 -34.71
CA ASP A 47 9.35 27.64 -35.09
C ASP A 47 9.07 26.28 -34.42
N VAL A 48 9.07 26.28 -33.08
CA VAL A 48 8.45 25.20 -32.28
C VAL A 48 6.93 25.40 -32.19
N ARG A 49 6.19 24.97 -33.22
CA ARG A 49 4.77 24.58 -33.12
C ARG A 49 4.35 23.72 -34.32
N LYS A 50 3.53 22.68 -34.06
CA LYS A 50 3.07 21.62 -34.99
C LYS A 50 4.12 20.56 -35.39
N LYS A 51 4.36 19.61 -34.48
CA LYS A 51 4.49 18.18 -34.83
C LYS A 51 4.01 17.31 -33.65
N SER A 52 2.70 17.26 -33.46
CA SER A 52 2.04 16.16 -32.75
C SER A 52 1.74 15.04 -33.77
N LYS A 53 1.71 13.78 -33.30
CA LYS A 53 1.72 12.53 -34.09
C LYS A 53 3.04 12.26 -34.83
N GLN A 54 3.99 11.62 -34.14
CA GLN A 54 4.45 10.25 -34.40
C GLN A 54 5.41 9.87 -33.24
N GLY A 55 5.51 8.60 -32.85
CA GLY A 55 6.43 8.15 -31.78
C GLY A 55 5.79 7.78 -30.44
N SER A 56 4.74 6.95 -30.50
CA SER A 56 4.41 6.02 -29.40
C SER A 56 4.84 4.63 -29.87
N GLU A 57 6.11 4.29 -29.66
CA GLU A 57 6.61 2.93 -29.89
C GLU A 57 6.36 2.08 -28.63
N ASP A 58 6.03 0.81 -28.84
CA ASP A 58 5.52 -0.08 -27.80
C ASP A 58 6.51 -0.32 -26.65
N THR A 59 6.17 0.16 -25.45
CA THR A 59 6.75 -0.34 -24.18
C THR A 59 6.08 -1.65 -23.73
N THR A 60 5.36 -2.32 -24.63
CA THR A 60 4.44 -3.43 -24.35
C THR A 60 5.14 -4.79 -24.30
N TYR A 61 6.30 -4.93 -24.97
CA TYR A 61 6.93 -6.24 -25.27
C TYR A 61 8.20 -6.58 -24.48
N GLU A 62 8.67 -5.73 -23.55
CA GLU A 62 9.77 -6.08 -22.62
C GLU A 62 9.28 -6.74 -21.32
N VAL A 63 7.97 -6.73 -21.05
CA VAL A 63 7.40 -7.34 -19.84
C VAL A 63 7.29 -8.87 -19.99
N GLU A 64 6.96 -9.36 -21.18
CA GLU A 64 6.75 -10.80 -21.43
C GLU A 64 8.05 -11.62 -21.27
N GLU A 65 9.17 -11.22 -21.89
CA GLU A 65 10.46 -11.93 -21.82
C GLU A 65 11.11 -11.94 -20.41
N LEU A 66 10.49 -11.26 -19.44
CA LEU A 66 10.87 -11.30 -18.01
C LEU A 66 9.79 -11.97 -17.12
N MET A 67 8.51 -11.89 -17.50
CA MET A 67 7.42 -12.66 -16.86
C MET A 67 7.53 -14.15 -17.14
N GLU A 68 8.14 -14.57 -18.26
CA GLU A 68 8.59 -15.96 -18.52
C GLU A 68 9.62 -16.49 -17.49
N LYS A 69 10.02 -15.68 -16.49
CA LYS A 69 10.91 -16.05 -15.38
C LYS A 69 10.40 -15.57 -14.01
N VAL A 70 9.16 -15.11 -13.92
CA VAL A 70 8.53 -14.69 -12.65
C VAL A 70 7.16 -15.36 -12.55
N ASP A 71 7.18 -16.68 -12.34
CA ASP A 71 5.98 -17.47 -12.05
C ASP A 71 5.37 -17.01 -10.73
N VAL A 72 4.21 -16.34 -10.81
CA VAL A 72 3.55 -15.79 -9.63
C VAL A 72 2.77 -16.87 -8.89
N LEU A 73 3.30 -17.22 -7.71
CA LEU A 73 2.64 -17.93 -6.61
C LEU A 73 2.40 -19.44 -6.79
N PHE A 74 3.26 -20.25 -6.14
CA PHE A 74 2.77 -21.29 -5.23
C PHE A 74 3.69 -21.44 -4.00
N LEU A 75 3.15 -21.99 -2.92
CA LEU A 75 3.82 -22.16 -1.63
C LEU A 75 4.12 -23.64 -1.37
N GLY A 76 5.40 -23.97 -1.21
CA GLY A 76 5.83 -25.32 -0.86
C GLY A 76 5.39 -25.72 0.55
N GLY A 77 4.73 -26.87 0.69
CA GLY A 77 4.26 -27.35 1.99
C GLY A 77 3.32 -28.58 2.01
N GLY A 78 3.02 -29.20 0.87
CA GLY A 78 2.26 -30.47 0.83
C GLY A 78 0.81 -30.40 1.34
N MET A 79 0.24 -29.20 1.48
CA MET A 79 -1.15 -29.01 1.93
C MET A 79 -2.10 -28.84 0.75
N ILE A 80 -3.15 -29.66 0.72
CA ILE A 80 -4.30 -29.47 -0.18
C ILE A 80 -5.15 -28.35 0.41
N PHE A 81 -5.20 -27.20 -0.26
CA PHE A 81 -6.12 -26.14 0.12
C PHE A 81 -7.58 -26.59 -0.08
N THR A 82 -8.43 -26.32 0.91
CA THR A 82 -9.89 -26.45 0.76
C THR A 82 -10.50 -25.06 0.94
N PHE A 83 -10.96 -24.46 -0.16
CA PHE A 83 -11.67 -23.18 -0.15
C PHE A 83 -13.18 -23.45 -0.01
N TYR A 84 -13.86 -22.72 0.88
CA TYR A 84 -15.31 -22.81 1.05
C TYR A 84 -16.00 -21.70 0.26
N LYS A 85 -16.90 -22.09 -0.65
CA LYS A 85 -17.66 -21.16 -1.50
C LYS A 85 -18.88 -20.60 -0.75
N ALA A 86 -18.81 -19.34 -0.32
CA ALA A 86 -19.98 -18.55 0.04
C ALA A 86 -20.94 -18.47 -1.17
N GLN A 87 -22.22 -18.79 -0.99
CA GLN A 87 -23.20 -18.76 -2.08
C GLN A 87 -23.91 -17.39 -2.16
N GLY A 88 -23.72 -16.69 -3.29
CA GLY A 88 -24.43 -15.46 -3.65
C GLY A 88 -25.14 -15.61 -5.00
N TYR A 89 -26.45 -15.41 -5.02
CA TYR A 89 -27.36 -15.64 -6.14
C TYR A 89 -26.91 -15.08 -7.50
N ALA A 90 -26.96 -15.92 -8.53
CA ALA A 90 -26.97 -15.50 -9.93
C ALA A 90 -28.41 -15.52 -10.47
N VAL A 91 -28.74 -14.59 -11.37
CA VAL A 91 -30.01 -14.55 -12.11
C VAL A 91 -29.73 -14.95 -13.56
N GLU A 92 -30.53 -15.85 -14.12
CA GLU A 92 -30.29 -16.42 -15.45
C GLU A 92 -30.46 -15.42 -16.60
N GLY A 93 -29.60 -15.54 -17.61
CA GLY A 93 -29.74 -14.90 -18.91
C GLY A 93 -29.16 -15.78 -20.01
N GLN A 94 -30.01 -16.55 -20.71
CA GLN A 94 -29.55 -17.40 -21.81
C GLN A 94 -29.17 -16.57 -23.05
N VAL A 95 -27.95 -16.76 -23.56
CA VAL A 95 -27.59 -16.37 -24.93
C VAL A 95 -26.79 -17.49 -25.59
N SER A 96 -27.35 -18.07 -26.65
CA SER A 96 -26.68 -19.10 -27.47
C SER A 96 -26.03 -18.48 -28.72
N SER A 97 -24.74 -18.71 -28.94
CA SER A 97 -24.17 -18.94 -30.29
C SER A 97 -22.67 -19.26 -30.21
N GLN A 98 -22.15 -19.92 -31.24
CA GLN A 98 -20.78 -20.43 -31.31
C GLN A 98 -19.81 -19.34 -31.78
N ASN A 99 -18.62 -19.25 -31.14
CA ASN A 99 -17.38 -18.86 -31.82
C ASN A 99 -16.15 -19.20 -30.98
N ASN A 100 -15.30 -20.11 -31.47
CA ASN A 100 -14.08 -20.54 -30.79
C ASN A 100 -12.93 -19.55 -31.03
N ASN A 101 -12.91 -18.46 -30.25
CA ASN A 101 -11.69 -17.80 -29.77
C ASN A 101 -12.09 -16.62 -28.86
N ARG A 102 -12.37 -16.92 -27.59
CA ARG A 102 -12.33 -15.92 -26.52
C ARG A 102 -11.05 -16.11 -25.73
N SER A 103 -10.22 -15.07 -25.68
CA SER A 103 -9.45 -14.81 -24.46
C SER A 103 -10.45 -14.71 -23.32
N LEU A 104 -10.24 -15.48 -22.25
CA LEU A 104 -11.12 -15.46 -21.08
C LEU A 104 -10.88 -14.15 -20.33
N ALA A 105 -11.83 -13.23 -20.43
CA ALA A 105 -11.85 -12.05 -19.56
C ALA A 105 -11.90 -12.52 -18.10
N SER A 106 -11.11 -11.90 -17.23
CA SER A 106 -10.98 -12.34 -15.83
C SER A 106 -12.29 -12.29 -15.04
N GLU A 107 -13.28 -11.55 -15.52
CA GLU A 107 -14.64 -11.48 -14.96
C GLU A 107 -15.41 -12.81 -15.06
N ASP A 108 -15.08 -13.72 -15.99
CA ASP A 108 -15.78 -15.00 -16.20
C ASP A 108 -15.18 -16.19 -15.41
N LEU A 109 -14.03 -16.01 -14.74
CA LEU A 109 -13.33 -17.12 -14.08
C LEU A 109 -13.85 -17.40 -12.65
N GLU A 110 -14.17 -18.67 -12.40
CA GLU A 110 -14.49 -19.26 -11.09
C GLU A 110 -13.25 -19.97 -10.52
N TYR A 111 -13.10 -19.97 -9.19
CA TYR A 111 -11.88 -20.44 -8.52
C TYR A 111 -11.54 -21.92 -8.83
N GLU A 112 -12.52 -22.81 -8.75
CA GLU A 112 -12.34 -24.24 -9.06
C GLU A 112 -11.93 -24.46 -10.54
N SER A 113 -12.38 -23.60 -11.45
CA SER A 113 -11.99 -23.64 -12.86
C SER A 113 -10.53 -23.22 -13.07
N ILE A 114 -10.02 -22.29 -12.26
CA ILE A 114 -8.59 -21.90 -12.27
C ILE A 114 -7.74 -23.02 -11.66
N LEU A 115 -8.17 -23.62 -10.55
CA LEU A 115 -7.48 -24.80 -9.98
C LEU A 115 -7.41 -25.97 -10.97
N ALA A 116 -8.49 -26.20 -11.74
CA ALA A 116 -8.53 -27.25 -12.75
C ALA A 116 -7.59 -27.03 -13.95
N THR A 117 -6.99 -25.83 -14.10
CA THR A 117 -5.92 -25.58 -15.08
C THR A 117 -4.50 -25.74 -14.53
N GLY A 118 -4.33 -25.98 -13.22
CA GLY A 118 -3.02 -26.20 -12.60
C GLY A 118 -2.48 -27.61 -12.84
N GLU A 119 -1.15 -27.75 -12.95
CA GLU A 119 -0.49 -29.05 -13.10
C GLU A 119 -0.27 -29.73 -11.73
N PRO A 120 -0.85 -30.91 -11.44
CA PRO A 120 -0.71 -31.56 -10.13
C PRO A 120 0.71 -32.01 -9.77
N ASN A 121 1.61 -32.05 -10.75
CA ASN A 121 3.00 -32.47 -10.62
C ASN A 121 3.99 -31.31 -10.80
N PHE A 122 3.55 -30.05 -10.66
CA PHE A 122 4.41 -28.88 -10.79
C PHE A 122 5.65 -28.95 -9.88
N GLU A 123 6.84 -28.94 -10.47
CA GLU A 123 8.09 -28.91 -9.71
C GLU A 123 8.34 -27.50 -9.17
N ILE A 124 8.39 -27.37 -7.84
CA ILE A 124 8.58 -26.07 -7.17
C ILE A 124 9.94 -25.48 -7.56
N VAL A 125 9.92 -24.32 -8.20
CA VAL A 125 11.10 -23.48 -8.42
C VAL A 125 11.57 -22.93 -7.08
N TRP A 126 12.76 -23.33 -6.65
CA TRP A 126 13.39 -22.81 -5.43
C TRP A 126 14.38 -21.70 -5.76
N PRO A 127 14.53 -20.67 -4.88
CA PRO A 127 15.60 -19.69 -5.02
C PRO A 127 16.97 -20.34 -4.85
N ASN A 128 17.98 -19.78 -5.51
CA ASN A 128 19.38 -20.18 -5.36
C ASN A 128 20.01 -19.48 -4.15
N ASP A 129 19.60 -18.23 -3.90
CA ASP A 129 19.99 -17.43 -2.74
C ASP A 129 18.74 -16.78 -2.10
N GLU A 130 18.74 -16.58 -0.78
CA GLU A 130 17.59 -15.98 -0.09
C GLU A 130 17.31 -14.52 -0.53
N TRP A 131 18.27 -13.84 -1.16
CA TRP A 131 18.10 -12.50 -1.73
C TRP A 131 17.48 -12.48 -3.13
N ASP A 132 17.30 -13.64 -3.78
CA ASP A 132 16.61 -13.77 -5.07
C ASP A 132 15.19 -13.17 -5.01
N ALA A 133 14.72 -12.64 -6.15
CA ALA A 133 13.45 -11.91 -6.23
C ALA A 133 12.24 -12.85 -6.24
N ILE A 134 11.31 -12.66 -5.28
CA ILE A 134 10.05 -13.41 -5.17
C ILE A 134 8.84 -12.65 -5.74
N ALA A 135 8.90 -11.32 -5.77
CA ALA A 135 7.80 -10.48 -6.25
C ALA A 135 8.26 -9.09 -6.71
N LEU A 136 7.47 -8.50 -7.61
CA LEU A 136 7.63 -7.15 -8.12
C LEU A 136 6.34 -6.35 -7.84
N ASN A 137 6.39 -5.44 -6.87
CA ASN A 137 5.22 -4.65 -6.46
C ASN A 137 5.29 -3.23 -7.04
N TYR A 138 4.35 -2.85 -7.91
CA TYR A 138 4.32 -1.49 -8.44
C TYR A 138 3.69 -0.50 -7.45
N THR A 139 4.46 0.51 -7.06
CA THR A 139 3.99 1.70 -6.34
C THR A 139 3.86 2.87 -7.32
N SER A 140 2.90 3.76 -7.12
CA SER A 140 2.93 5.08 -7.77
C SER A 140 4.17 5.87 -7.34
N GLY A 141 4.60 5.67 -6.08
CA GLY A 141 5.70 6.40 -5.46
C GLY A 141 5.40 7.89 -5.29
N THR A 142 6.37 8.65 -4.80
CA THR A 142 6.25 10.11 -4.64
C THR A 142 6.57 10.89 -5.93
N THR A 143 6.38 10.26 -7.09
CA THR A 143 6.75 10.75 -8.43
C THR A 143 5.68 10.39 -9.44
N SER A 144 5.43 11.21 -10.46
CA SER A 144 4.38 10.98 -11.48
C SER A 144 4.65 9.83 -12.47
N ARG A 145 5.54 8.90 -12.12
CA ARG A 145 5.83 7.65 -12.82
C ARG A 145 5.90 6.53 -11.79
N PRO A 146 5.11 5.44 -11.94
CA PRO A 146 5.20 4.27 -11.07
C PRO A 146 6.58 3.63 -11.07
N LYS A 147 6.94 3.00 -9.94
CA LYS A 147 8.19 2.26 -9.75
C LYS A 147 7.88 0.82 -9.36
N GLY A 148 8.58 -0.14 -9.94
CA GLY A 148 8.53 -1.55 -9.51
C GLY A 148 9.46 -1.78 -8.32
N VAL A 149 8.91 -2.17 -7.17
CA VAL A 149 9.64 -2.49 -5.94
C VAL A 149 10.00 -3.98 -5.92
N ILE A 150 11.28 -4.30 -5.80
CA ILE A 150 11.77 -5.69 -5.81
C ILE A 150 11.77 -6.26 -4.39
N TYR A 151 11.04 -7.36 -4.19
CA TYR A 151 11.01 -8.16 -2.96
C TYR A 151 11.90 -9.39 -3.09
N SER A 152 12.71 -9.67 -2.07
CA SER A 152 13.45 -10.94 -1.95
C SER A 152 12.67 -12.02 -1.19
N HIS A 153 13.02 -13.28 -1.42
CA HIS A 153 12.52 -14.41 -0.63
C HIS A 153 12.75 -14.20 0.88
N ARG A 154 13.95 -13.74 1.27
CA ARG A 154 14.32 -13.39 2.66
C ARG A 154 13.39 -12.33 3.25
N GLY A 155 13.19 -11.22 2.54
CA GLY A 155 12.37 -10.12 3.01
C GLY A 155 10.90 -10.54 3.18
N ALA A 156 10.36 -11.27 2.20
CA ALA A 156 9.00 -11.81 2.25
C ALA A 156 8.82 -12.81 3.40
N TYR A 157 9.71 -13.80 3.53
CA TYR A 157 9.68 -14.80 4.59
C TYR A 157 9.72 -14.19 5.99
N LEU A 158 10.68 -13.30 6.24
CA LEU A 158 10.80 -12.61 7.54
C LEU A 158 9.59 -11.72 7.81
N ASN A 159 9.08 -11.00 6.80
CA ASN A 159 7.90 -10.16 6.97
C ASN A 159 6.63 -10.97 7.22
N SER A 160 6.47 -12.17 6.63
CA SER A 160 5.37 -13.07 6.95
C SER A 160 5.42 -13.55 8.41
N LEU A 161 6.59 -13.92 8.92
CA LEU A 161 6.76 -14.25 10.34
C LEU A 161 6.44 -13.05 11.25
N ALA A 162 6.81 -11.83 10.84
CA ALA A 162 6.42 -10.61 11.54
C ALA A 162 4.89 -10.42 11.53
N SER A 163 4.25 -10.55 10.36
CA SER A 163 2.79 -10.41 10.21
C SER A 163 2.00 -11.41 11.05
N VAL A 164 2.49 -12.64 11.26
CA VAL A 164 1.89 -13.60 12.23
C VAL A 164 1.88 -13.02 13.65
N LEU A 165 3.01 -12.49 14.11
CA LEU A 165 3.14 -11.93 15.46
C LEU A 165 2.39 -10.60 15.63
N LEU A 166 2.38 -9.75 14.59
CA LEU A 166 1.77 -8.41 14.59
C LEU A 166 0.25 -8.40 14.76
N VAL A 167 -0.43 -9.47 14.34
CA VAL A 167 -1.89 -9.61 14.45
C VAL A 167 -2.33 -10.72 15.40
N GLU A 168 -1.38 -11.26 16.19
CA GLU A 168 -1.55 -12.39 17.11
C GLU A 168 -2.18 -13.62 16.43
N MET A 169 -1.77 -13.89 15.19
CA MET A 169 -2.37 -14.92 14.33
C MET A 169 -2.14 -16.32 14.89
N THR A 170 -3.19 -16.94 15.42
CA THR A 170 -3.19 -18.35 15.84
C THR A 170 -2.93 -19.30 14.68
N SER A 171 -2.56 -20.55 14.97
CA SER A 171 -2.54 -21.63 13.97
C SER A 171 -3.95 -21.93 13.44
N MET A 172 -4.04 -22.46 12.21
CA MET A 172 -5.26 -22.72 11.44
C MET A 172 -6.25 -21.53 11.41
N PRO A 173 -5.80 -20.28 11.15
CA PRO A 173 -6.67 -19.11 11.20
C PRO A 173 -7.65 -19.11 10.01
N VAL A 174 -8.88 -18.65 10.23
CA VAL A 174 -9.78 -18.27 9.14
C VAL A 174 -9.56 -16.79 8.83
N TYR A 175 -9.01 -16.48 7.68
CA TYR A 175 -8.63 -15.13 7.26
C TYR A 175 -9.56 -14.63 6.15
N LEU A 176 -10.13 -13.42 6.30
CA LEU A 176 -11.01 -12.79 5.31
C LEU A 176 -10.26 -11.74 4.48
N TRP A 177 -10.28 -11.91 3.17
CA TRP A 177 -9.61 -11.00 2.23
C TRP A 177 -10.44 -9.77 1.90
N THR A 178 -10.24 -8.71 2.69
CA THR A 178 -10.69 -7.33 2.40
C THR A 178 -9.56 -6.39 1.98
N LEU A 179 -8.31 -6.83 2.04
CA LEU A 179 -7.12 -6.20 1.45
C LEU A 179 -6.82 -6.85 0.08
N PRO A 180 -6.46 -6.10 -0.98
CA PRO A 180 -6.11 -6.71 -2.26
C PRO A 180 -4.77 -7.47 -2.18
N MET A 181 -4.77 -8.75 -2.57
CA MET A 181 -3.56 -9.59 -2.61
C MET A 181 -2.44 -9.03 -3.52
N PHE A 182 -2.77 -8.22 -4.53
CA PHE A 182 -1.78 -7.60 -5.41
C PHE A 182 -1.05 -6.40 -4.79
N HIS A 183 -1.55 -5.85 -3.68
CA HIS A 183 -0.94 -4.67 -3.06
C HIS A 183 0.02 -5.10 -1.95
N CYS A 184 1.32 -4.94 -2.20
CA CYS A 184 2.39 -5.33 -1.27
C CYS A 184 2.31 -6.83 -0.91
N ASN A 185 1.94 -7.65 -1.90
CA ASN A 185 1.53 -9.06 -1.79
C ASN A 185 0.55 -9.36 -0.63
N GLY A 186 -0.37 -8.44 -0.34
CA GLY A 186 -1.32 -8.53 0.77
C GLY A 186 -0.66 -8.27 2.14
N TRP A 187 0.33 -7.37 2.21
CA TRP A 187 1.21 -7.14 3.36
C TRP A 187 1.83 -8.44 3.92
N CYS A 188 2.28 -9.30 3.00
CA CYS A 188 2.84 -10.64 3.26
C CYS A 188 1.91 -11.63 4.00
N LEU A 189 0.63 -11.28 4.20
CA LEU A 189 -0.35 -12.16 4.86
C LEU A 189 -0.74 -13.36 4.00
N THR A 190 -0.63 -13.25 2.67
CA THR A 190 -0.84 -14.36 1.72
C THR A 190 0.06 -15.54 2.04
N TRP A 191 1.33 -15.26 2.35
CA TRP A 191 2.33 -16.24 2.77
C TRP A 191 2.21 -16.60 4.26
N ALA A 192 1.86 -15.65 5.14
CA ALA A 192 1.70 -15.88 6.58
C ALA A 192 0.52 -16.81 6.94
N VAL A 193 -0.64 -16.60 6.33
CA VAL A 193 -1.85 -17.42 6.54
C VAL A 193 -1.58 -18.86 6.11
N ALA A 194 -0.93 -19.05 4.96
CA ALA A 194 -0.55 -20.38 4.48
C ALA A 194 0.50 -21.05 5.40
N ALA A 195 1.50 -20.31 5.89
CA ALA A 195 2.46 -20.84 6.86
C ALA A 195 1.80 -21.28 8.18
N GLN A 196 0.69 -20.65 8.57
CA GLN A 196 -0.14 -21.04 9.73
C GLN A 196 -1.19 -22.14 9.42
N GLY A 197 -1.25 -22.66 8.18
CA GLY A 197 -2.26 -23.64 7.76
C GLY A 197 -3.69 -23.07 7.61
N GLY A 198 -3.81 -21.76 7.41
CA GLY A 198 -5.08 -21.04 7.48
C GLY A 198 -6.01 -21.21 6.27
N THR A 199 -7.31 -21.05 6.55
CA THR A 199 -8.37 -20.99 5.54
C THR A 199 -8.48 -19.56 5.01
N ASN A 200 -8.48 -19.41 3.69
CA ASN A 200 -8.61 -18.12 3.01
C ASN A 200 -10.04 -17.94 2.51
N ILE A 201 -10.73 -16.91 3.00
CA ILE A 201 -12.07 -16.52 2.53
C ILE A 201 -11.92 -15.32 1.61
N CYS A 202 -12.25 -15.49 0.32
CA CYS A 202 -12.05 -14.47 -0.72
C CYS A 202 -13.39 -13.87 -1.16
N LEU A 203 -13.49 -12.54 -1.15
CA LEU A 203 -14.65 -11.81 -1.66
C LEU A 203 -14.38 -11.32 -3.09
N ARG A 204 -15.29 -11.60 -4.04
CA ARG A 204 -15.22 -11.04 -5.41
C ARG A 204 -15.45 -9.52 -5.43
N SER A 205 -16.16 -8.99 -4.43
CA SER A 205 -16.28 -7.55 -4.16
C SER A 205 -16.41 -7.34 -2.65
N VAL A 206 -15.72 -6.35 -2.11
CA VAL A 206 -15.74 -6.03 -0.68
C VAL A 206 -16.99 -5.21 -0.37
N THR A 207 -17.93 -5.80 0.38
CA THR A 207 -19.17 -5.17 0.81
C THR A 207 -19.42 -5.45 2.29
N ALA A 208 -20.15 -4.57 2.99
CA ALA A 208 -20.50 -4.80 4.40
C ALA A 208 -21.27 -6.13 4.60
N GLU A 209 -22.19 -6.46 3.70
CA GLU A 209 -22.96 -7.71 3.76
C GLU A 209 -22.08 -8.94 3.52
N GLY A 210 -21.15 -8.87 2.56
CA GLY A 210 -20.15 -9.92 2.34
C GLY A 210 -19.25 -10.12 3.55
N ILE A 211 -18.82 -9.04 4.21
CA ILE A 211 -18.02 -9.08 5.43
C ILE A 211 -18.79 -9.71 6.60
N PHE A 212 -19.94 -9.16 6.98
CA PHE A 212 -20.72 -9.65 8.12
C PHE A 212 -21.22 -11.09 7.90
N SER A 213 -21.62 -11.46 6.68
CA SER A 213 -22.05 -12.83 6.38
C SER A 213 -20.87 -13.81 6.45
N SER A 214 -19.72 -13.48 5.83
CA SER A 214 -18.53 -14.34 5.87
C SER A 214 -18.00 -14.57 7.28
N ILE A 215 -18.03 -13.54 8.14
CA ILE A 215 -17.57 -13.67 9.53
C ILE A 215 -18.46 -14.66 10.31
N VAL A 216 -19.78 -14.62 10.11
CA VAL A 216 -20.72 -15.52 10.77
C VAL A 216 -20.69 -16.93 10.19
N GLU A 217 -20.71 -17.07 8.87
CA GLU A 217 -20.78 -18.35 8.14
C GLU A 217 -19.48 -19.15 8.27
N HIS A 218 -18.35 -18.55 7.88
CA HIS A 218 -17.06 -19.24 7.85
C HIS A 218 -16.28 -19.12 9.16
N GLN A 219 -16.84 -18.46 10.18
CA GLN A 219 -16.21 -18.26 11.47
C GLN A 219 -14.83 -17.60 11.32
N VAL A 220 -14.80 -16.39 10.78
CA VAL A 220 -13.56 -15.62 10.56
C VAL A 220 -12.85 -15.32 11.90
N THR A 221 -11.53 -15.22 11.85
CA THR A 221 -10.64 -14.89 12.98
C THR A 221 -9.84 -13.61 12.74
N HIS A 222 -9.39 -13.40 11.51
CA HIS A 222 -8.45 -12.34 11.13
C HIS A 222 -8.85 -11.67 9.80
N LEU A 223 -8.52 -10.39 9.64
CA LEU A 223 -8.45 -9.71 8.35
C LEU A 223 -7.50 -8.50 8.38
N ALA A 224 -7.15 -7.98 7.20
CA ALA A 224 -6.54 -6.67 7.03
C ALA A 224 -7.37 -5.84 6.07
N SER A 225 -7.42 -4.52 6.25
CA SER A 225 -8.08 -3.63 5.28
C SER A 225 -7.47 -2.23 5.25
N ALA A 226 -7.87 -1.44 4.25
CA ALA A 226 -7.73 0.01 4.29
C ALA A 226 -8.79 0.66 5.20
N PRO A 227 -8.59 1.91 5.67
CA PRO A 227 -9.57 2.65 6.48
C PRO A 227 -10.95 2.85 5.83
N THR A 228 -11.05 2.86 4.50
CA THR A 228 -12.34 2.96 3.78
C THR A 228 -13.29 1.79 4.11
N VAL A 229 -12.74 0.59 4.35
CA VAL A 229 -13.53 -0.58 4.76
C VAL A 229 -14.04 -0.44 6.20
N PHE A 230 -13.36 0.33 7.06
CA PHE A 230 -13.87 0.67 8.40
C PHE A 230 -15.12 1.54 8.26
N ASN A 231 -15.08 2.57 7.42
CA ASN A 231 -16.25 3.41 7.11
C ASN A 231 -17.41 2.58 6.55
N MET A 232 -17.13 1.60 5.69
CA MET A 232 -18.12 0.66 5.17
C MET A 232 -18.77 -0.20 6.26
N ILE A 233 -17.99 -0.70 7.24
CA ILE A 233 -18.48 -1.53 8.35
C ILE A 233 -19.31 -0.70 9.35
N ILE A 234 -18.79 0.43 9.83
CA ILE A 234 -19.43 1.22 10.90
C ILE A 234 -20.71 1.95 10.46
N ASN A 235 -20.86 2.21 9.15
CA ASN A 235 -22.04 2.86 8.58
C ASN A 235 -22.96 1.87 7.83
N ALA A 236 -22.70 0.56 7.91
CA ALA A 236 -23.61 -0.47 7.41
C ALA A 236 -24.99 -0.39 8.09
N SER A 237 -26.06 -0.76 7.38
CA SER A 237 -27.42 -0.67 7.94
C SER A 237 -27.62 -1.66 9.11
N PRO A 238 -28.54 -1.38 10.04
CA PRO A 238 -28.89 -2.31 11.13
C PRO A 238 -29.44 -3.68 10.65
N SER A 239 -29.81 -3.81 9.38
CA SER A 239 -30.20 -5.08 8.75
C SER A 239 -29.01 -5.88 8.20
N VAL A 240 -27.86 -5.23 7.97
CA VAL A 240 -26.62 -5.83 7.46
C VAL A 240 -25.63 -6.11 8.60
N GLN A 241 -25.56 -5.24 9.60
CA GLN A 241 -24.75 -5.49 10.80
C GLN A 241 -25.27 -6.70 11.57
N ARG A 242 -24.36 -7.57 12.01
CA ARG A 242 -24.66 -8.79 12.78
C ARG A 242 -23.73 -8.89 13.98
N PRO A 243 -24.18 -9.41 15.14
CA PRO A 243 -23.28 -9.74 16.24
C PRO A 243 -22.23 -10.75 15.76
N LEU A 244 -20.95 -10.46 16.00
CA LEU A 244 -19.88 -11.37 15.62
C LEU A 244 -19.85 -12.58 16.58
N PRO A 245 -19.55 -13.80 16.09
CA PRO A 245 -19.50 -15.00 16.94
C PRO A 245 -18.32 -15.01 17.93
N ARG A 246 -17.37 -14.08 17.76
CA ARG A 246 -16.17 -13.86 18.56
C ARG A 246 -15.59 -12.48 18.27
N THR A 247 -14.59 -12.06 19.04
CA THR A 247 -13.70 -10.96 18.63
C THR A 247 -12.95 -11.32 17.35
N VAL A 248 -12.92 -10.41 16.38
CA VAL A 248 -12.16 -10.58 15.14
C VAL A 248 -10.95 -9.64 15.16
N ASN A 249 -9.75 -10.20 15.03
CA ASN A 249 -8.51 -9.44 14.96
C ASN A 249 -8.38 -8.77 13.60
N MET A 250 -8.02 -7.49 13.58
CA MET A 250 -8.01 -6.67 12.37
C MET A 250 -6.79 -5.75 12.34
N ILE A 251 -6.04 -5.75 11.24
CA ILE A 251 -4.95 -4.77 11.03
C ILE A 251 -5.32 -3.76 9.94
N THR A 252 -4.96 -2.50 10.18
CA THR A 252 -5.07 -1.41 9.22
C THR A 252 -3.78 -0.62 9.16
N ALA A 253 -3.52 0.00 8.01
CA ALA A 253 -2.32 0.80 7.77
C ALA A 253 -2.59 2.03 6.89
N ALA A 254 -1.52 2.80 6.66
CA ALA A 254 -1.50 4.12 6.04
C ALA A 254 -2.12 5.23 6.92
N VAL A 255 -3.35 5.66 6.64
CA VAL A 255 -3.96 6.83 7.31
C VAL A 255 -4.44 6.43 8.71
N PRO A 256 -4.12 7.22 9.77
CA PRO A 256 -4.62 6.98 11.12
C PRO A 256 -6.15 6.85 11.17
N PRO A 257 -6.72 5.72 11.63
CA PRO A 257 -8.16 5.62 11.84
C PRO A 257 -8.59 6.62 12.92
N PRO A 258 -9.54 7.54 12.66
CA PRO A 258 -9.97 8.53 13.65
C PRO A 258 -10.49 7.86 14.93
N PRO A 259 -10.26 8.44 16.14
CA PRO A 259 -10.60 7.77 17.40
C PRO A 259 -12.03 7.25 17.53
N GLN A 260 -13.02 7.96 16.97
CA GLN A 260 -14.42 7.50 16.97
C GLN A 260 -14.65 6.25 16.10
N VAL A 261 -13.86 6.07 15.03
CA VAL A 261 -13.92 4.89 14.15
C VAL A 261 -13.39 3.67 14.91
N LEU A 262 -12.25 3.81 15.60
CA LEU A 262 -11.68 2.74 16.43
C LEU A 262 -12.64 2.29 17.54
N LEU A 263 -13.32 3.23 18.19
CA LEU A 263 -14.32 2.92 19.22
C LEU A 263 -15.52 2.15 18.64
N LYS A 264 -16.08 2.58 17.52
CA LYS A 264 -17.19 1.87 16.85
C LYS A 264 -16.79 0.47 16.37
N MET A 265 -15.58 0.29 15.88
CA MET A 265 -15.07 -1.03 15.51
C MET A 265 -14.97 -1.97 16.73
N LYS A 266 -14.51 -1.44 17.87
CA LYS A 266 -14.47 -2.17 19.16
C LYS A 266 -15.87 -2.52 19.68
N GLU A 267 -16.83 -1.62 19.54
CA GLU A 267 -18.27 -1.86 19.85
C GLU A 267 -18.88 -2.95 18.95
N LEU A 268 -18.47 -3.01 17.68
CA LEU A 268 -18.87 -4.06 16.72
C LEU A 268 -18.08 -5.37 16.88
N GLY A 269 -17.16 -5.48 17.85
CA GLY A 269 -16.42 -6.71 18.14
C GLY A 269 -15.10 -6.90 17.38
N PHE A 270 -14.59 -5.88 16.68
CA PHE A 270 -13.28 -5.93 16.03
C PHE A 270 -12.18 -5.43 16.98
N ASN A 271 -11.09 -6.19 17.10
CA ASN A 271 -9.87 -5.79 17.78
C ASN A 271 -8.89 -5.22 16.75
N VAL A 272 -8.66 -3.90 16.77
CA VAL A 272 -7.90 -3.19 15.74
C VAL A 272 -6.47 -2.91 16.17
N THR A 273 -5.51 -3.44 15.42
CA THR A 273 -4.11 -2.99 15.41
C THR A 273 -3.91 -1.98 14.28
N HIS A 274 -3.27 -0.85 14.59
CA HIS A 274 -2.81 0.10 13.58
C HIS A 274 -1.32 -0.09 13.32
N GLY A 275 -0.93 -0.10 12.05
CA GLY A 275 0.47 -0.14 11.62
C GLY A 275 0.78 0.87 10.51
N TYR A 276 2.05 1.00 10.18
CA TYR A 276 2.50 1.86 9.09
C TYR A 276 3.70 1.25 8.38
N GLY A 277 3.69 1.34 7.06
CA GLY A 277 4.77 0.96 6.17
C GLY A 277 4.42 1.37 4.74
N LEU A 278 5.34 1.10 3.82
CA LEU A 278 5.24 1.42 2.40
C LEU A 278 5.38 0.14 1.58
N THR A 279 5.11 0.21 0.28
CA THR A 279 5.42 -0.88 -0.65
C THR A 279 6.88 -1.33 -0.49
N GLU A 280 7.78 -0.35 -0.34
CA GLU A 280 9.21 -0.49 -0.09
C GLU A 280 9.59 -1.22 1.22
N THR A 281 8.63 -1.50 2.12
CA THR A 281 8.86 -2.18 3.41
C THR A 281 8.07 -3.48 3.62
N TYR A 282 7.58 -4.13 2.56
CA TYR A 282 6.89 -5.45 2.56
C TYR A 282 5.57 -5.56 3.35
N GLY A 283 5.33 -4.65 4.28
CA GLY A 283 4.33 -4.69 5.34
C GLY A 283 4.28 -3.36 6.07
N PRO A 284 3.37 -3.24 7.05
CA PRO A 284 3.57 -2.34 8.17
C PRO A 284 4.94 -2.59 8.82
N ALA A 285 5.87 -1.65 8.66
CA ALA A 285 7.19 -1.62 9.28
C ALA A 285 7.11 -1.31 10.79
N THR A 286 6.15 -0.47 11.19
CA THR A 286 5.82 -0.16 12.58
C THR A 286 4.38 -0.51 12.92
N PHE A 287 4.10 -0.67 14.22
CA PHE A 287 2.76 -0.90 14.75
C PHE A 287 2.56 -0.33 16.14
N CYS A 288 1.30 -0.03 16.48
CA CYS A 288 0.93 0.31 17.85
C CYS A 288 0.89 -0.94 18.73
N ALA A 289 2.06 -1.37 19.21
CA ALA A 289 2.16 -2.43 20.22
C ALA A 289 1.41 -2.02 21.50
N TRP A 290 0.29 -2.66 21.80
CA TRP A 290 -0.58 -2.28 22.92
C TRP A 290 0.05 -2.64 24.27
N LYS A 291 0.13 -1.69 25.19
CA LYS A 291 0.69 -1.90 26.53
C LYS A 291 -0.41 -2.10 27.59
N PRO A 292 -0.32 -3.11 28.48
CA PRO A 292 -1.40 -3.44 29.41
C PRO A 292 -1.84 -2.30 30.34
N GLU A 293 -0.95 -1.37 30.71
CA GLU A 293 -1.27 -0.21 31.53
C GLU A 293 -2.32 0.72 30.90
N TRP A 294 -2.38 0.78 29.56
CA TRP A 294 -3.32 1.61 28.81
C TRP A 294 -4.77 1.14 28.90
N ASN A 295 -5.00 -0.11 29.34
CA ASN A 295 -6.35 -0.62 29.62
C ASN A 295 -7.07 0.17 30.73
N SER A 296 -6.33 0.90 31.57
CA SER A 296 -6.88 1.75 32.63
C SER A 296 -7.28 3.17 32.20
N LEU A 297 -6.87 3.59 30.99
CA LEU A 297 -7.17 4.91 30.44
C LEU A 297 -8.60 5.02 29.90
N SER A 298 -9.11 6.24 29.75
CA SER A 298 -10.44 6.45 29.15
C SER A 298 -10.48 5.98 27.69
N ALA A 299 -11.66 5.62 27.19
CA ALA A 299 -11.85 5.15 25.82
C ALA A 299 -11.28 6.11 24.75
N ASN A 300 -11.40 7.42 24.97
CA ASN A 300 -10.85 8.45 24.09
C ASN A 300 -9.31 8.53 24.12
N GLU A 301 -8.69 8.25 25.26
CA GLU A 301 -7.22 8.17 25.39
C GLU A 301 -6.71 6.87 24.77
N GLN A 302 -7.41 5.75 25.01
CA GLN A 302 -7.09 4.46 24.39
C GLN A 302 -7.07 4.59 22.86
N ALA A 303 -8.12 5.14 22.27
CA ALA A 303 -8.23 5.33 20.82
C ALA A 303 -7.19 6.32 20.26
N LYS A 304 -6.80 7.37 21.01
CA LYS A 304 -5.69 8.28 20.63
C LYS A 304 -4.31 7.59 20.65
N ILE A 305 -4.12 6.57 21.50
CA ILE A 305 -2.88 5.78 21.51
C ILE A 305 -2.91 4.73 20.41
N GLN A 306 -4.04 4.04 20.25
CA GLN A 306 -4.28 3.03 19.22
C GLN A 306 -4.12 3.59 17.79
N ALA A 307 -4.42 4.88 17.57
CA ALA A 307 -4.21 5.58 16.29
C ALA A 307 -2.73 5.95 15.98
N ARG A 308 -1.78 5.76 16.89
CA ARG A 308 -0.35 6.01 16.61
C ARG A 308 0.24 4.93 15.68
N GLN A 309 1.32 5.24 14.97
CA GLN A 309 2.06 4.28 14.16
C GLN A 309 3.05 3.43 14.98
N GLY A 310 3.48 3.94 16.14
CA GLY A 310 4.09 3.13 17.20
C GLY A 310 5.58 2.80 17.00
N VAL A 311 5.93 1.52 17.06
CA VAL A 311 7.32 1.03 17.14
C VAL A 311 7.60 -0.04 16.07
N ASN A 312 8.86 -0.27 15.71
CA ASN A 312 9.25 -1.25 14.71
C ASN A 312 8.86 -2.69 15.10
N HIS A 313 8.51 -3.50 14.10
CA HIS A 313 8.21 -4.92 14.30
C HIS A 313 9.48 -5.76 14.54
N LEU A 314 9.32 -6.94 15.15
CA LEU A 314 10.43 -7.73 15.72
C LEU A 314 11.61 -8.03 14.77
N VAL A 315 11.37 -8.29 13.49
CA VAL A 315 12.43 -8.63 12.51
C VAL A 315 12.99 -7.42 11.73
N LEU A 316 12.51 -6.20 12.01
CA LEU A 316 13.02 -4.96 11.43
C LEU A 316 14.07 -4.37 12.37
N GLU A 317 15.24 -4.04 11.82
CA GLU A 317 16.44 -3.70 12.58
C GLU A 317 16.25 -2.38 13.35
N GLU A 318 15.93 -1.29 12.65
CA GLU A 318 15.68 0.02 13.27
C GLU A 318 14.64 0.84 12.46
N VAL A 319 13.85 1.64 13.18
CA VAL A 319 13.11 2.79 12.66
C VAL A 319 13.41 3.99 13.54
N ASP A 320 13.67 5.14 12.94
CA ASP A 320 13.91 6.40 13.66
C ASP A 320 13.29 7.58 12.89
N VAL A 321 12.98 8.65 13.62
CA VAL A 321 12.55 9.93 13.05
C VAL A 321 13.77 10.85 13.02
N LYS A 322 14.17 11.30 11.83
CA LYS A 322 15.44 11.97 11.58
C LYS A 322 15.26 13.29 10.86
N ASP A 323 16.13 14.25 11.17
CA ASP A 323 16.30 15.44 10.35
C ASP A 323 16.82 15.06 8.96
N SER A 324 16.11 15.49 7.91
CA SER A 324 16.32 15.05 6.53
C SER A 324 17.67 15.47 5.93
N GLU A 325 18.29 16.53 6.44
CA GLU A 325 19.59 17.03 5.96
C GLU A 325 20.77 16.46 6.77
N SER A 326 20.72 16.55 8.11
CA SER A 326 21.83 16.15 8.98
C SER A 326 21.82 14.69 9.40
N MET A 327 20.76 13.93 9.07
CA MET A 327 20.54 12.51 9.44
C MET A 327 20.48 12.23 10.96
N LYS A 328 20.45 13.28 11.78
CA LYS A 328 20.37 13.19 13.24
C LYS A 328 18.96 12.82 13.68
N SER A 329 18.87 11.95 14.68
CA SER A 329 17.62 11.61 15.36
C SER A 329 16.98 12.85 15.99
N VAL A 330 15.68 13.05 15.78
CA VAL A 330 14.92 14.09 16.50
C VAL A 330 14.78 13.70 17.99
N PRO A 331 14.65 14.67 18.92
CA PRO A 331 14.35 14.39 20.31
C PRO A 331 12.97 13.71 20.45
N PRO A 332 12.77 12.86 21.47
CA PRO A 332 11.49 12.19 21.72
C PRO A 332 10.53 13.11 22.51
N ASP A 333 10.20 14.28 21.95
CA ASP A 333 9.45 15.36 22.61
C ASP A 333 7.97 15.48 22.14
N ALA A 334 7.54 14.61 21.22
CA ALA A 334 6.26 14.64 20.51
C ALA A 334 5.95 15.94 19.72
N LYS A 335 6.97 16.73 19.38
CA LYS A 335 6.84 18.05 18.71
C LYS A 335 7.82 18.25 17.57
N THR A 336 9.09 17.90 17.77
CA THR A 336 10.13 18.08 16.76
C THR A 336 9.90 17.07 15.64
N MET A 337 9.54 17.59 14.47
CA MET A 337 9.22 16.81 13.29
C MET A 337 10.49 16.40 12.54
N GLY A 338 10.46 15.22 11.92
CA GLY A 338 11.49 14.74 11.00
C GLY A 338 10.93 13.67 10.07
N GLU A 339 11.75 13.19 9.15
CA GLU A 339 11.42 12.12 8.21
C GLU A 339 11.57 10.74 8.86
N VAL A 340 10.62 9.84 8.60
CA VAL A 340 10.72 8.45 9.06
C VAL A 340 11.73 7.70 8.21
N MET A 341 12.78 7.19 8.84
CA MET A 341 13.85 6.45 8.20
C MET A 341 13.91 5.02 8.74
N ILE A 342 14.08 4.06 7.84
CA ILE A 342 13.83 2.63 8.10
C ILE A 342 15.05 1.80 7.67
N ARG A 343 15.47 0.82 8.48
CA ARG A 343 16.59 -0.09 8.18
C ARG A 343 16.27 -1.51 8.62
N GLY A 344 16.66 -2.51 7.81
CA GLY A 344 16.58 -3.93 8.17
C GLY A 344 16.32 -4.87 7.00
N ASN A 345 15.93 -6.11 7.30
CA ASN A 345 15.70 -7.16 6.29
C ASN A 345 14.37 -6.98 5.53
N THR A 346 13.34 -6.44 6.18
CA THR A 346 12.01 -6.16 5.58
C THR A 346 11.98 -4.78 4.90
N VAL A 347 13.03 -4.47 4.14
CA VAL A 347 13.17 -3.25 3.33
C VAL A 347 13.70 -3.67 1.97
N MET A 348 13.09 -3.16 0.89
CA MET A 348 13.24 -3.65 -0.49
C MET A 348 14.69 -3.88 -0.96
N ASN A 349 14.87 -4.74 -1.97
CA ASN A 349 16.15 -4.87 -2.65
C ASN A 349 16.48 -3.59 -3.45
N GLY A 350 15.47 -2.96 -4.05
CA GLY A 350 15.58 -1.70 -4.81
C GLY A 350 14.41 -1.49 -5.78
N TYR A 351 14.52 -0.47 -6.63
CA TYR A 351 13.57 -0.21 -7.72
C TYR A 351 14.06 -0.82 -9.05
N LEU A 352 13.17 -1.53 -9.75
CA LEU A 352 13.45 -2.21 -11.01
C LEU A 352 13.90 -1.24 -12.12
N LYS A 353 15.05 -1.54 -12.75
CA LYS A 353 15.75 -0.74 -13.78
C LYS A 353 15.99 0.75 -13.38
N ASP A 354 15.86 1.13 -12.10
CA ASP A 354 16.09 2.51 -11.60
C ASP A 354 17.12 2.53 -10.45
N VAL A 355 18.39 2.42 -10.84
CA VAL A 355 19.56 2.50 -9.94
C VAL A 355 19.54 3.82 -9.17
N LYS A 356 19.28 4.95 -9.85
CA LYS A 356 19.37 6.27 -9.23
C LYS A 356 18.31 6.46 -8.14
N ALA A 357 17.04 6.12 -8.41
CA ALA A 357 16.01 6.23 -7.39
C ALA A 357 16.28 5.27 -6.21
N THR A 358 16.98 4.16 -6.44
CA THR A 358 17.41 3.24 -5.39
C THR A 358 18.52 3.87 -4.53
N GLU A 359 19.56 4.45 -5.15
CA GLU A 359 20.64 5.17 -4.47
C GLU A 359 20.13 6.38 -3.66
N ASP A 360 19.26 7.20 -4.26
CA ASP A 360 18.64 8.36 -3.61
C ASP A 360 17.75 7.92 -2.42
N ALA A 361 16.99 6.82 -2.55
CA ALA A 361 16.13 6.29 -1.48
C ALA A 361 16.89 5.62 -0.32
N PHE A 362 18.07 5.06 -0.57
CA PHE A 362 18.92 4.43 0.47
C PHE A 362 20.06 5.32 0.98
N LYS A 363 20.06 6.60 0.57
CA LYS A 363 21.14 7.57 0.83
C LYS A 363 21.36 7.82 2.32
N GLY A 364 22.55 7.45 2.79
CA GLY A 364 22.97 7.62 4.18
C GLY A 364 22.83 6.38 5.07
N GLY A 365 22.55 5.20 4.50
CA GLY A 365 22.49 3.94 5.24
C GLY A 365 21.10 3.57 5.77
N TRP A 366 20.07 4.25 5.29
CA TRP A 366 18.67 4.09 5.68
C TRP A 366 17.77 4.21 4.45
N PHE A 367 16.65 3.50 4.43
CA PHE A 367 15.55 3.81 3.51
C PHE A 367 14.82 5.08 3.97
N ARG A 368 14.62 5.98 3.02
CA ARG A 368 13.99 7.29 3.17
C ARG A 368 12.55 7.25 2.69
N SER A 369 11.60 7.22 3.63
CA SER A 369 10.16 7.10 3.31
C SER A 369 9.60 8.31 2.57
N GLY A 370 10.11 9.51 2.86
CA GLY A 370 9.46 10.77 2.51
C GLY A 370 8.21 11.09 3.35
N ASP A 371 7.86 10.27 4.36
CA ASP A 371 6.79 10.55 5.31
C ASP A 371 7.37 11.27 6.56
N LEU A 372 6.64 12.24 7.09
CA LEU A 372 7.04 13.06 8.24
C LEU A 372 6.33 12.61 9.52
N ALA A 373 7.05 12.63 10.63
CA ALA A 373 6.56 12.19 11.94
C ALA A 373 7.14 13.00 13.11
N VAL A 374 6.53 12.83 14.28
CA VAL A 374 7.12 13.16 15.58
C VAL A 374 7.35 11.87 16.39
N LYS A 375 8.31 11.89 17.30
CA LYS A 375 8.65 10.78 18.20
C LYS A 375 8.25 11.11 19.64
N HIS A 376 7.48 10.24 20.29
CA HIS A 376 7.04 10.42 21.67
C HIS A 376 8.07 9.95 22.71
N PRO A 377 7.98 10.42 23.98
CA PRO A 377 8.84 9.98 25.08
C PRO A 377 8.83 8.47 25.37
N ASP A 378 7.76 7.77 24.98
CA ASP A 378 7.58 6.32 25.13
C ASP A 378 8.14 5.51 23.95
N GLY A 379 8.78 6.18 22.97
CA GLY A 379 9.36 5.63 21.76
C GLY A 379 8.43 5.64 20.54
N TYR A 380 7.14 5.98 20.70
CA TYR A 380 6.14 5.76 19.64
C TYR A 380 6.20 6.89 18.60
N ILE A 381 6.24 6.53 17.33
CA ILE A 381 6.12 7.51 16.24
C ILE A 381 4.65 7.81 15.92
N VAL A 382 4.40 9.05 15.53
CA VAL A 382 3.10 9.53 15.01
C VAL A 382 3.37 10.31 13.74
N LEU A 383 2.81 9.85 12.61
CA LEU A 383 2.89 10.57 11.35
C LEU A 383 2.19 11.93 11.44
N LYS A 384 2.67 12.87 10.65
CA LYS A 384 2.16 14.25 10.56
C LYS A 384 1.75 14.64 9.15
N ASP A 385 2.54 14.25 8.15
CA ASP A 385 2.21 14.44 6.74
C ASP A 385 3.19 13.64 5.86
N ARG A 386 3.14 13.83 4.55
CA ARG A 386 4.24 13.50 3.62
C ARG A 386 5.01 14.77 3.29
N LEU A 387 6.32 14.64 3.06
CA LEU A 387 7.23 15.76 2.75
C LEU A 387 6.84 16.55 1.48
N LYS A 388 5.97 16.00 0.62
CA LYS A 388 5.47 16.65 -0.61
C LYS A 388 4.02 17.10 -0.53
N ASP A 389 3.31 16.72 0.54
CA ASP A 389 1.88 16.95 0.68
C ASP A 389 1.61 18.08 1.72
N ILE A 390 2.61 18.44 2.54
CA ILE A 390 2.67 19.70 3.32
C ILE A 390 2.37 20.89 2.41
N ILE A 391 1.35 21.66 2.77
CA ILE A 391 0.93 22.87 2.06
C ILE A 391 1.71 24.06 2.62
N ILE A 392 2.33 24.87 1.76
CA ILE A 392 3.14 26.04 2.18
C ILE A 392 2.33 27.33 1.94
N SER A 393 1.69 27.82 3.00
CA SER A 393 0.80 29.00 2.97
C SER A 393 1.47 30.20 3.62
N GLY A 394 2.02 31.11 2.82
CA GLY A 394 2.67 32.34 3.30
C GLY A 394 3.99 32.11 4.05
N GLY A 395 4.58 30.92 3.94
CA GLY A 395 5.75 30.50 4.70
C GLY A 395 5.44 29.68 5.96
N GLU A 396 4.17 29.52 6.32
CA GLU A 396 3.73 28.57 7.35
C GLU A 396 3.41 27.21 6.72
N ASN A 397 3.81 26.12 7.38
CA ASN A 397 3.52 24.76 6.94
C ASN A 397 2.16 24.30 7.51
N ILE A 398 1.26 23.82 6.66
CA ILE A 398 -0.04 23.24 7.05
C ILE A 398 0.00 21.74 6.78
N SER A 399 -0.35 20.94 7.78
CA SER A 399 -0.55 19.49 7.62
C SER A 399 -1.91 19.20 7.01
N THR A 400 -1.95 18.46 5.91
CA THR A 400 -3.18 17.95 5.27
C THR A 400 -3.94 17.05 6.24
N ILE A 401 -3.25 16.05 6.80
CA ILE A 401 -3.79 15.05 7.73
C ILE A 401 -4.39 15.68 8.99
N GLU A 402 -3.80 16.76 9.52
CA GLU A 402 -4.33 17.48 10.69
C GLU A 402 -5.64 18.22 10.35
N VAL A 403 -5.74 18.82 9.16
CA VAL A 403 -6.98 19.46 8.69
C VAL A 403 -8.05 18.41 8.35
N GLU A 404 -7.69 17.32 7.67
CA GLU A 404 -8.58 16.18 7.37
C GLU A 404 -9.15 15.57 8.65
N SER A 405 -8.32 15.30 9.66
CA SER A 405 -8.77 14.74 10.93
C SER A 405 -9.76 15.64 11.67
N VAL A 406 -9.68 16.96 11.50
CA VAL A 406 -10.65 17.91 12.07
C VAL A 406 -11.92 17.95 11.25
N ILE A 407 -11.85 17.99 9.91
CA ILE A 407 -13.04 17.93 9.05
C ILE A 407 -13.82 16.63 9.26
N PHE A 408 -13.13 15.49 9.33
CA PHE A 408 -13.74 14.17 9.55
C PHE A 408 -14.47 14.07 10.89
N SER A 409 -14.04 14.83 11.91
CA SER A 409 -14.73 14.87 13.22
C SER A 409 -16.09 15.60 13.18
N HIS A 410 -16.41 16.32 12.11
CA HIS A 410 -17.70 16.98 11.95
C HIS A 410 -18.84 15.95 11.73
N PRO A 411 -19.95 15.98 12.50
CA PRO A 411 -20.94 14.90 12.51
C PRO A 411 -21.54 14.52 11.14
N ALA A 412 -21.67 15.49 10.23
CA ALA A 412 -22.24 15.29 8.89
C ALA A 412 -21.28 14.68 7.86
N VAL A 413 -19.96 14.71 8.10
CA VAL A 413 -18.93 14.28 7.13
C VAL A 413 -18.82 12.76 7.08
N LEU A 414 -18.79 12.17 5.89
CA LEU A 414 -18.50 10.76 5.66
C LEU A 414 -17.02 10.55 5.38
N GLU A 415 -16.45 11.33 4.46
CA GLU A 415 -15.05 11.30 4.03
C GLU A 415 -14.58 12.73 3.71
N ALA A 416 -13.28 13.00 3.87
CA ALA A 416 -12.66 14.27 3.53
C ALA A 416 -11.22 14.05 3.03
N ALA A 417 -10.78 14.89 2.12
CA ALA A 417 -9.39 14.97 1.65
C ALA A 417 -8.97 16.45 1.52
N VAL A 418 -7.71 16.77 1.83
CA VAL A 418 -7.19 18.15 1.80
C VAL A 418 -5.94 18.23 0.93
N VAL A 419 -5.88 19.24 0.05
CA VAL A 419 -4.77 19.47 -0.88
C VAL A 419 -4.38 20.95 -0.94
N GLY A 420 -3.16 21.22 -1.40
CA GLY A 420 -2.72 22.58 -1.74
C GLY A 420 -3.51 23.11 -2.94
N GLY A 421 -4.34 24.12 -2.70
CA GLY A 421 -4.94 24.94 -3.75
C GLY A 421 -4.06 26.18 -4.01
N PRO A 422 -3.68 26.48 -5.26
CA PRO A 422 -2.84 27.64 -5.56
C PRO A 422 -3.55 28.96 -5.24
N ASP A 423 -2.81 29.92 -4.67
CA ASP A 423 -3.32 31.22 -4.22
C ASP A 423 -2.32 32.34 -4.57
N ASP A 424 -2.79 33.38 -5.26
CA ASP A 424 -1.95 34.50 -5.75
C ASP A 424 -1.23 35.31 -4.66
N HIS A 425 -1.63 35.18 -3.39
CA HIS A 425 -1.06 35.90 -2.25
C HIS A 425 -0.29 35.00 -1.29
N TRP A 426 -0.80 33.80 -1.02
CA TRP A 426 -0.23 32.86 -0.05
C TRP A 426 0.68 31.80 -0.68
N GLY A 427 0.70 31.69 -2.02
CA GLY A 427 1.36 30.62 -2.77
C GLY A 427 0.43 29.41 -2.87
N GLU A 428 0.15 28.80 -1.73
CA GLU A 428 -0.85 27.75 -1.58
C GLU A 428 -1.77 28.02 -0.38
N THR A 429 -2.96 27.45 -0.40
CA THR A 429 -3.88 27.43 0.76
C THR A 429 -4.65 26.11 0.80
N ALA A 430 -5.10 25.68 1.97
CA ALA A 430 -5.83 24.43 2.11
C ALA A 430 -7.18 24.45 1.37
N CYS A 431 -7.34 23.51 0.43
CA CYS A 431 -8.58 23.22 -0.28
C CYS A 431 -9.06 21.84 0.16
N ALA A 432 -10.31 21.73 0.62
CA ALA A 432 -10.88 20.49 1.11
C ALA A 432 -11.97 19.96 0.16
N PHE A 433 -11.91 18.68 -0.15
CA PHE A 433 -12.98 17.91 -0.79
C PHE A 433 -13.70 17.09 0.29
N VAL A 434 -15.03 17.16 0.35
CA VAL A 434 -15.82 16.65 1.46
C VAL A 434 -17.04 15.88 0.97
N LYS A 435 -17.13 14.60 1.34
CA LYS A 435 -18.31 13.77 1.14
C LYS A 435 -19.18 13.78 2.40
N LEU A 436 -20.49 13.96 2.28
CA LEU A 436 -21.41 13.93 3.43
C LEU A 436 -22.02 12.53 3.63
N LYS A 437 -22.46 12.26 4.87
CA LYS A 437 -23.24 11.06 5.18
C LYS A 437 -24.64 11.15 4.56
N ASN A 438 -25.18 10.03 4.08
CA ASN A 438 -26.52 9.97 3.50
C ASN A 438 -27.58 10.59 4.41
N GLY A 439 -28.31 11.60 3.90
CA GLY A 439 -29.35 12.33 4.64
C GLY A 439 -28.84 13.45 5.57
N CYS A 440 -27.52 13.62 5.73
CA CYS A 440 -26.95 14.79 6.40
C CYS A 440 -26.79 15.97 5.42
N ASN A 441 -26.82 17.18 5.95
CA ASN A 441 -26.55 18.42 5.22
C ASN A 441 -25.55 19.27 6.02
N ALA A 442 -24.61 19.91 5.33
CA ALA A 442 -23.69 20.90 5.88
C ALA A 442 -23.24 21.83 4.75
N SER A 443 -23.04 23.11 5.03
CA SER A 443 -22.48 24.06 4.06
C SER A 443 -20.95 24.15 4.18
N ALA A 444 -20.30 24.71 3.16
CA ALA A 444 -18.87 25.02 3.20
C ALA A 444 -18.51 25.89 4.43
N ASN A 445 -19.38 26.82 4.81
CA ASN A 445 -19.19 27.67 5.98
C ASN A 445 -19.25 26.90 7.30
N ASP A 446 -20.05 25.84 7.39
CA ASP A 446 -20.14 25.00 8.60
C ASP A 446 -18.85 24.20 8.79
N ILE A 447 -18.31 23.63 7.71
CA ILE A 447 -17.02 22.93 7.72
C ILE A 447 -15.86 23.89 8.05
N ILE A 448 -15.81 25.06 7.40
CA ILE A 448 -14.80 26.10 7.66
C ILE A 448 -14.88 26.59 9.12
N LYS A 449 -16.09 26.77 9.66
CA LYS A 449 -16.28 27.14 11.07
C LYS A 449 -15.81 26.02 12.00
N HIS A 450 -16.21 24.78 11.76
CA HIS A 450 -15.77 23.62 12.55
C HIS A 450 -14.24 23.49 12.57
N CYS A 451 -13.57 23.81 11.46
CA CYS A 451 -12.11 23.92 11.42
C CYS A 451 -11.58 25.05 12.31
N ARG A 452 -12.12 26.28 12.19
CA ARG A 452 -11.69 27.43 13.03
C ARG A 452 -11.89 27.23 14.52
N ASP A 453 -12.91 26.48 14.92
CA ASP A 453 -13.22 26.19 16.32
C ASP A 453 -12.21 25.18 16.93
N HIS A 454 -11.36 24.51 16.11
CA HIS A 454 -10.41 23.47 16.55
C HIS A 454 -8.96 23.65 16.05
N LEU A 455 -8.69 24.50 15.05
CA LEU A 455 -7.38 24.68 14.41
C LEU A 455 -6.91 26.15 14.45
N PRO A 456 -5.59 26.40 14.38
CA PRO A 456 -5.05 27.71 14.04
C PRO A 456 -5.68 28.27 12.76
N HIS A 457 -5.98 29.58 12.74
CA HIS A 457 -6.72 30.21 11.63
C HIS A 457 -6.02 30.08 10.27
N TYR A 458 -4.68 30.00 10.23
CA TYR A 458 -3.93 29.80 8.99
C TYR A 458 -4.08 28.39 8.40
N MET A 459 -4.35 27.37 9.22
CA MET A 459 -4.60 25.99 8.78
C MET A 459 -6.03 25.76 8.29
N THR A 460 -6.94 26.71 8.51
CA THR A 460 -8.35 26.59 8.11
C THR A 460 -8.46 26.57 6.58
N PRO A 461 -9.18 25.60 5.97
CA PRO A 461 -9.37 25.58 4.52
C PRO A 461 -10.08 26.84 4.01
N ARG A 462 -9.60 27.42 2.91
CA ARG A 462 -10.23 28.58 2.27
C ARG A 462 -11.35 28.16 1.31
N THR A 463 -11.26 26.95 0.78
CA THR A 463 -12.21 26.38 -0.17
C THR A 463 -12.65 25.02 0.35
N VAL A 464 -13.96 24.79 0.35
CA VAL A 464 -14.56 23.49 0.64
C VAL A 464 -15.47 23.14 -0.52
N ILE A 465 -15.19 22.02 -1.17
CA ILE A 465 -15.91 21.46 -2.31
C ILE A 465 -16.63 20.20 -1.81
N PHE A 466 -17.90 20.04 -2.19
CA PHE A 466 -18.63 18.80 -1.97
C PHE A 466 -18.60 17.96 -3.25
N ASP A 467 -18.45 16.65 -3.10
CA ASP A 467 -18.33 15.69 -4.20
C ASP A 467 -19.30 14.52 -3.97
N ASP A 468 -19.88 13.99 -5.06
CA ASP A 468 -21.03 13.06 -5.08
C ASP A 468 -20.67 11.59 -4.79
#